data_AF-A0A966SE94-F1
#
_entry.id   AF-A0A966SE94-F1
#
_cell.length_a   1.000
_cell.length_b   1.000
_cell.length_c   1.000
_cell.angle_alpha   90.00
_cell.angle_beta   90.00
_cell.angle_gamma   90.00
#
_symmetry.space_group_name_H-M   'P 1'
#
loop_
_entity.id
_entity.type
_entity.pdbx_description
1 polymer ?
#
loop_
_entity_poly.entity_id
_entity_poly.type
_entity_poly.pdbx_seq_one_letter_code
_entity_poly.pdbx_strand_id
1 'polypeptide(L)' 'HIVINTTPLGTFPNITELPPLPYEAIGSSHVFYDLVYNPTETAFMKEGSRRGARVKNGADMLQIQAEESWKIWN' A
#
# COMPACT_ATOMS: atom_id res chain seq x y z
N HIS A 1 12.82 -8.01 0.54
CA HIS A 1 12.65 -6.91 -0.45
C HIS A 1 11.39 -6.13 -0.15
N ILE A 2 11.32 -4.85 -0.51
CA ILE A 2 10.14 -4.00 -0.32
C ILE A 2 9.58 -3.66 -1.69
N VAL A 3 8.26 -3.78 -1.86
CA VAL A 3 7.53 -3.33 -3.06
C VAL A 3 6.51 -2.30 -2.62
N ILE A 4 6.52 -1.15 -3.29
CA ILE A 4 5.67 -0.02 -2.94
C ILE A 4 4.71 0.26 -4.11
N ASN A 5 3.40 0.19 -3.86
CA ASN A 5 2.41 0.64 -4.83
C ASN A 5 2.26 2.17 -4.72
N THR A 6 2.68 2.86 -5.77
CA THR A 6 2.56 4.32 -5.93
C THR A 6 1.57 4.70 -7.04
N THR A 7 0.77 3.75 -7.51
CA THR A 7 -0.26 3.94 -8.53
C THR A 7 -1.64 4.11 -7.88
N PRO A 8 -2.63 4.68 -8.59
CA PRO A 8 -4.00 4.74 -8.08
C PRO A 8 -4.74 3.39 -8.14
N LEU A 9 -4.10 2.30 -8.57
CA LEU A 9 -4.75 0.99 -8.61
C LEU A 9 -5.12 0.53 -7.19
N GLY A 10 -6.32 0.01 -7.04
CA GLY A 10 -6.87 -0.41 -5.75
C GLY A 10 -7.63 0.68 -4.98
N THR A 11 -7.74 1.91 -5.51
CA THR A 11 -8.64 2.94 -4.97
C THR A 11 -10.05 2.82 -5.54
N PHE A 12 -11.04 3.47 -4.90
CA PHE A 12 -12.37 3.62 -5.49
C PHE A 12 -12.30 4.30 -6.87
N PRO A 13 -13.08 3.87 -7.88
CA PRO A 13 -14.05 2.76 -7.85
C PRO A 13 -13.45 1.36 -8.06
N ASN A 14 -12.22 1.28 -8.56
CA ASN A 14 -11.58 0.03 -9.00
C ASN A 14 -10.79 -0.68 -7.89
N ILE A 15 -11.46 -0.96 -6.76
CA ILE A 15 -10.81 -1.48 -5.53
C ILE A 15 -10.21 -2.89 -5.66
N THR A 16 -10.56 -3.62 -6.72
CA THR A 16 -10.08 -4.98 -7.01
C THR A 16 -8.86 -5.01 -7.92
N GLU A 17 -8.48 -3.89 -8.52
CA GLU A 17 -7.32 -3.81 -9.39
C GLU A 17 -6.03 -3.84 -8.57
N LEU A 18 -5.01 -4.51 -9.12
CA LEU A 18 -3.67 -4.59 -8.56
C LEU A 18 -2.64 -4.56 -9.69
N PRO A 19 -1.41 -4.04 -9.43
CA PRO A 19 -0.37 -3.96 -10.45
C PRO A 19 -0.01 -5.33 -11.03
N PRO A 20 0.32 -5.45 -12.33
CA PRO A 20 0.77 -6.71 -12.91
C PRO A 20 2.19 -7.03 -12.42
N LEU A 21 2.31 -7.89 -11.42
CA LEU A 21 3.58 -8.33 -10.82
C LEU A 21 3.72 -9.85 -10.86
N PRO A 22 4.95 -10.40 -10.81
CA PRO A 22 5.17 -11.83 -10.70
C PRO A 22 4.85 -12.32 -9.29
N TYR A 23 3.55 -12.38 -8.95
CA TYR A 23 3.12 -12.65 -7.58
C TYR A 23 3.56 -14.03 -7.06
N GLU A 24 3.79 -15.00 -7.96
CA GLU A 24 4.34 -16.32 -7.61
C GLU A 24 5.75 -16.29 -7.00
N ALA A 25 6.51 -15.21 -7.22
CA ALA A 25 7.83 -15.02 -6.60
C ALA A 25 7.75 -14.41 -5.19
N ILE A 26 6.55 -14.04 -4.72
CA ILE A 26 6.36 -13.41 -3.41
C ILE A 26 6.27 -14.47 -2.33
N GLY A 27 6.89 -14.16 -1.19
CA GLY A 27 6.83 -14.94 0.03
C GLY A 27 7.11 -14.07 1.25
N SER A 28 7.31 -14.70 2.41
CA SER A 28 7.46 -14.04 3.71
C SER A 28 8.66 -13.10 3.87
N SER A 29 9.62 -13.13 2.94
CA SER A 29 10.74 -12.20 2.87
C SER A 29 10.40 -10.84 2.23
N HIS A 30 9.16 -10.67 1.76
CA HIS A 30 8.69 -9.46 1.08
C HIS A 30 7.85 -8.59 2.01
N VAL A 31 7.92 -7.28 1.76
CA VAL A 31 7.06 -6.27 2.37
C VAL A 31 6.34 -5.54 1.26
N PHE A 32 5.01 -5.45 1.36
CA PHE A 32 4.17 -4.64 0.50
C PHE A 32 3.71 -3.40 1.23
N TYR A 33 4.00 -2.25 0.64
CA TYR A 33 3.57 -0.95 1.13
C TYR A 33 2.66 -0.32 0.08
N ASP A 34 1.46 0.06 0.46
CA ASP A 34 0.51 0.71 -0.46
C ASP A 34 0.29 2.15 0.01
N LEU A 35 0.46 3.14 -0.87
CA LEU A 35 0.16 4.54 -0.53
C LEU A 35 -1.34 4.80 -0.43
N VAL A 36 -2.16 3.91 -0.96
CA VAL A 36 -3.62 3.94 -0.79
C VAL A 36 -3.98 3.66 0.67
N TYR A 37 -4.88 4.48 1.21
CA TYR A 37 -5.41 4.34 2.58
C TYR A 37 -6.92 4.04 2.60
N ASN A 38 -7.61 4.21 1.46
CA ASN A 38 -9.03 3.87 1.30
C ASN A 38 -9.23 3.08 -0.01
N PRO A 39 -9.59 1.79 0.06
CA PRO A 39 -9.93 1.00 1.25
C PRO A 39 -8.72 0.75 2.17
N THR A 40 -8.99 0.41 3.45
CA THR A 40 -7.95 0.14 4.46
C THR A 40 -6.98 -0.98 4.05
N GLU A 41 -7.48 -1.94 3.27
CA GLU A 41 -6.70 -3.03 2.69
C GLU A 41 -7.06 -3.20 1.20
N THR A 42 -6.11 -2.90 0.32
CA THR A 42 -6.27 -2.99 -1.14
C THR A 42 -6.10 -4.42 -1.66
N ALA A 43 -6.50 -4.69 -2.91
CA ALA A 43 -6.26 -5.98 -3.56
C ALA A 43 -4.76 -6.34 -3.61
N PHE A 44 -3.89 -5.34 -3.80
CA PHE A 44 -2.43 -5.49 -3.75
C PHE A 44 -1.94 -6.01 -2.38
N MET A 45 -2.44 -5.42 -1.29
CA MET A 45 -2.12 -5.86 0.07
C MET A 45 -2.68 -7.26 0.37
N LYS A 46 -3.93 -7.52 -0.01
CA LYS A 46 -4.55 -8.85 0.19
C LYS A 46 -3.75 -9.95 -0.47
N GLU A 47 -3.29 -9.72 -1.70
CA GLU A 47 -2.51 -10.71 -2.44
C GLU A 47 -1.12 -10.93 -1.83
N GLY A 48 -0.46 -9.87 -1.34
CA GLY A 48 0.79 -10.00 -0.59
C GLY A 48 0.61 -10.80 0.70
N SER A 49 -0.40 -10.44 1.49
CA SER A 49 -0.74 -11.10 2.76
C SER A 49 -1.06 -12.58 2.56
N ARG A 50 -1.84 -12.92 1.53
CA ARG A 50 -2.16 -14.30 1.13
C ARG A 50 -0.92 -15.15 0.86
N ARG A 51 0.16 -14.52 0.39
CA ARG A 51 1.46 -15.16 0.08
C ARG A 51 2.45 -15.09 1.25
N GLY A 52 2.00 -14.61 2.41
CA GLY A 52 2.79 -14.51 3.64
C GLY A 52 3.69 -13.28 3.71
N ALA A 53 3.60 -12.34 2.77
CA ALA A 53 4.32 -11.08 2.84
C ALA A 53 3.73 -10.20 3.96
N ARG A 54 4.58 -9.34 4.54
CA ARG A 54 4.12 -8.30 5.46
C ARG A 54 3.50 -7.17 4.67
N VAL A 55 2.40 -6.59 5.13
CA VAL A 55 1.69 -5.53 4.41
C VAL A 55 1.48 -4.29 5.28
N LYS A 56 1.46 -3.11 4.67
CA LYS A 56 1.16 -1.83 5.33
C LYS A 56 0.53 -0.85 4.33
N ASN A 57 -0.46 -0.08 4.78
CA ASN A 57 -1.14 0.93 3.98
C ASN A 57 -0.56 2.35 4.21
N GLY A 58 -1.11 3.33 3.50
CA GLY A 58 -0.62 4.70 3.46
C GLY A 58 -1.18 5.61 4.55
N ALA A 59 -2.00 5.10 5.48
CA ALA A 59 -2.69 5.94 6.46
C ALA A 59 -1.72 6.72 7.37
N ASP A 60 -0.67 6.05 7.87
CA ASP A 60 0.37 6.71 8.68
C ASP A 60 1.08 7.82 7.89
N MET A 61 1.35 7.56 6.60
CA MET A 61 2.00 8.55 5.73
C MET A 61 1.11 9.78 5.55
N LEU A 62 -0.21 9.58 5.37
CA LEU A 62 -1.21 10.65 5.28
C LEU A 62 -1.25 11.50 6.56
N GLN A 63 -1.14 10.87 7.73
CA GLN A 63 -1.10 11.60 9.00
C GLN A 63 0.19 12.40 9.13
N ILE A 64 1.35 11.75 8.94
CA ILE A 64 2.66 12.38 9.11
C ILE A 64 2.82 13.56 8.15
N GLN A 65 2.40 13.43 6.89
CA GLN A 65 2.49 14.54 5.95
C GLN A 65 1.63 15.75 6.36
N ALA A 66 0.49 15.52 7.02
CA ALA A 66 -0.36 16.60 7.51
C ALA A 66 0.29 17.32 8.70
N GLU A 67 0.88 16.57 9.63
CA GLU A 67 1.61 17.10 10.78
C GLU A 67 2.85 17.91 10.35
N GLU A 68 3.62 17.43 9.38
CA GLU A 68 4.78 18.14 8.85
C GLU A 68 4.37 19.40 8.07
N SER A 69 3.28 19.34 7.29
CA SER A 69 2.75 20.52 6.60
C SER A 69 2.30 21.60 7.60
N TRP A 70 1.70 21.19 8.71
CA TRP A 70 1.30 22.10 9.78
C TRP A 70 2.50 22.84 10.40
N LYS A 71 3.64 22.16 10.61
CA LYS A 71 4.88 22.76 11.12
C LYS A 71 5.52 23.78 10.16
N ILE A 72 5.25 23.66 8.86
CA ILE A 72 5.75 24.62 7.85
C ILE A 72 4.88 25.87 7.81
N TRP A 73 3.57 25.73 8.04
CA TRP A 73 2.60 26.82 7.92
C TRP A 73 2.37 27.62 9.20
N ASN A 74 2.77 27.11 10.38
CA ASN A 74 2.68 27.80 11.68
C ASN A 74 4.06 28.13 12.23
#